data_AF-A0A820G946-F1
#
_entry.id   AF-A0A820G946-F1
#
_cell.length_a   1.000
_cell.length_b   1.000
_cell.length_c   1.000
_cell.angle_alpha   90.00
_cell.angle_beta   90.00
_cell.angle_gamma   90.00
#
_symmetry.space_group_name_H-M   'P 1'
#
loop_
_entity.id
_entity.type
_entity.pdbx_description
1 polymer ?
#
loop_
_entity_poly.entity_id
_entity_poly.type
_entity_poly.pdbx_seq_one_letter_code
_entity_poly.pdbx_strand_id
1 'polypeptide(L)'
;RNFSVGEKQLFCLARALLRKAKILCLDEATANIDVETDRLIQTSIRETCSDVTVITIAHRVQTIVDSDRVLVMDNGRMIEFDTPKNLLANSESVFARLFFQGNVQVL
;
A
#
# COMPACT_ATOMS: atom_id res chain seq x y z
N ARG A 1 17.30 19.02 16.88
CA ARG A 1 16.08 18.56 16.16
C ARG A 1 16.42 17.17 15.65
N ASN A 2 15.88 16.11 16.23
CA ASN A 2 16.60 14.83 16.26
C ASN A 2 16.11 13.77 15.26
N PHE A 3 15.05 14.00 14.48
CA PHE A 3 14.60 13.08 13.42
C PHE A 3 13.95 13.83 12.25
N SER A 4 14.23 13.35 11.04
CA SER A 4 13.57 13.67 9.78
C SER A 4 12.10 13.19 9.76
N VAL A 5 11.36 13.58 8.73
CA VAL A 5 9.96 13.17 8.55
C VAL A 5 9.87 11.65 8.31
N GLY A 6 10.73 11.10 7.46
CA GLY A 6 10.77 9.65 7.18
C GLY A 6 11.11 8.82 8.41
N GLU A 7 12.08 9.25 9.23
CA GLU A 7 12.44 8.56 10.47
C GLU A 7 11.28 8.55 11.49
N LYS A 8 10.49 9.62 11.55
CA LYS A 8 9.28 9.64 12.38
C LYS A 8 8.20 8.68 11.86
N GLN A 9 8.05 8.55 10.54
CA GLN A 9 7.12 7.58 9.94
C GLN A 9 7.54 6.14 10.29
N LEU A 10 8.82 5.81 10.13
CA LEU A 10 9.38 4.52 10.53
C LEU A 10 9.12 4.20 12.00
N PHE A 11 9.35 5.16 12.90
CA PHE A 11 9.09 4.97 14.32
C PHE A 11 7.60 4.73 14.62
N CYS A 12 6.72 5.48 13.95
CA CYS A 12 5.27 5.28 14.06
C CYS A 12 4.83 3.90 13.57
N LEU A 13 5.39 3.44 12.44
CA LEU A 13 5.11 2.13 11.89
C LEU A 13 5.59 1.02 12.82
N ALA A 14 6.83 1.10 13.31
CA ALA A 14 7.37 0.14 14.29
C ALA A 14 6.46 0.05 15.53
N ARG A 15 6.00 1.20 16.05
CA ARG A 15 5.05 1.23 17.17
C ARG A 15 3.72 0.55 16.83
N ALA A 16 3.22 0.70 15.60
CA ALA A 16 1.98 0.05 15.18
C ALA A 16 2.13 -1.48 15.11
N LEU A 17 3.25 -1.96 14.54
CA LEU A 17 3.56 -3.39 14.45
C LEU A 17 3.71 -4.05 15.83
N LEU A 18 4.32 -3.35 16.79
CA LEU A 18 4.50 -3.87 18.15
C LEU A 18 3.19 -4.00 18.95
N ARG A 19 2.08 -3.36 18.53
CA ARG A 19 0.81 -3.40 19.27
C ARG A 19 0.02 -4.69 19.12
N LYS A 20 0.44 -5.63 18.24
CA LYS A 20 -0.26 -6.91 17.99
C LYS A 20 -1.76 -6.71 17.74
N ALA A 21 -2.12 -5.70 16.94
CA ALA A 21 -3.50 -5.43 16.60
C ALA A 21 -4.04 -6.49 15.63
N LYS A 22 -5.32 -6.83 15.72
CA LYS A 22 -5.99 -7.72 14.76
C LYS A 22 -6.24 -7.06 13.39
N ILE A 23 -6.29 -5.72 13.38
CA ILE A 23 -6.49 -4.91 12.18
C ILE A 23 -5.45 -3.78 12.21
N LEU A 24 -4.67 -3.67 11.15
CA LEU A 24 -3.65 -2.64 10.95
C LEU A 24 -4.06 -1.76 9.77
N CYS A 25 -4.29 -0.48 10.02
CA CYS A 25 -4.56 0.50 8.96
C CYS A 25 -3.29 1.33 8.69
N LEU A 26 -2.86 1.36 7.43
CA LEU A 26 -1.70 2.09 6.95
C LEU A 26 -2.17 3.16 5.97
N ASP A 27 -2.07 4.42 6.39
CA ASP A 27 -2.44 5.57 5.57
C ASP A 27 -1.18 6.28 5.11
N GLU A 28 -0.78 6.07 3.85
CA GLU A 28 0.44 6.64 3.25
C GLU A 28 1.70 6.52 4.14
N ALA A 29 1.79 5.41 4.88
CA ALA A 29 2.75 5.23 5.98
C ALA A 29 4.23 5.31 5.53
N THR A 30 4.50 5.22 4.23
CA THR A 30 5.84 5.22 3.62
C THR A 30 6.06 6.36 2.61
N ALA A 31 5.20 7.38 2.57
CA ALA A 31 5.25 8.44 1.57
C ALA A 31 6.58 9.22 1.51
N ASN A 32 7.27 9.40 2.65
CA ASN A 32 8.55 10.13 2.72
C ASN A 32 9.76 9.19 2.80
N ILE A 33 9.60 7.93 2.39
CA ILE A 33 10.61 6.88 2.43
C ILE A 33 11.05 6.56 0.99
N ASP A 34 12.34 6.30 0.80
CA ASP A 34 12.89 5.88 -0.48
C ASP A 34 12.34 4.50 -0.89
N VAL A 35 12.43 4.18 -2.18
CA VAL A 35 11.82 2.98 -2.77
C VAL A 35 12.42 1.68 -2.21
N GLU A 36 13.73 1.64 -1.95
CA GLU A 36 14.40 0.44 -1.44
C GLU A 36 13.96 0.17 0.00
N THR A 37 13.94 1.20 0.85
CA THR A 37 13.46 1.07 2.22
C THR A 37 11.97 0.75 2.28
N ASP A 38 11.14 1.33 1.42
CA ASP A 38 9.70 1.03 1.32
C ASP A 38 9.48 -0.46 0.98
N ARG A 39 10.24 -1.03 0.05
CA ARG A 39 10.16 -2.48 -0.26
C ARG A 39 10.47 -3.34 0.96
N LEU A 40 11.54 -3.03 1.70
CA LEU A 40 11.91 -3.77 2.91
C LEU A 40 10.80 -3.69 3.98
N ILE A 41 10.20 -2.52 4.14
CA ILE A 41 9.06 -2.31 5.04
C ILE A 41 7.87 -3.20 4.62
N GLN A 42 7.50 -3.19 3.35
CA GLN A 42 6.36 -3.95 2.86
C GLN A 42 6.55 -5.46 3.05
N THR A 43 7.74 -5.97 2.74
CA THR A 43 8.10 -7.38 3.01
C THR A 43 7.99 -7.69 4.50
N SER A 44 8.54 -6.82 5.35
CA SER A 44 8.49 -7.02 6.81
C SER A 44 7.06 -7.03 7.36
N ILE A 45 6.20 -6.13 6.87
CA ILE A 45 4.78 -6.09 7.24
C ILE A 45 4.12 -7.41 6.85
N ARG A 46 4.35 -7.90 5.61
CA ARG A 46 3.76 -9.15 5.11
C ARG A 46 4.15 -10.36 5.95
N GLU A 47 5.42 -10.47 6.33
CA GLU A 47 5.92 -11.57 7.16
C GLU A 47 5.38 -11.49 8.59
N THR A 48 5.41 -10.29 9.18
CA THR A 48 5.05 -10.08 10.59
C THR A 48 3.54 -10.08 10.83
N CYS A 49 2.74 -9.71 9.82
CA CYS A 49 1.29 -9.53 9.91
C CYS A 49 0.50 -10.65 9.21
N SER A 50 1.07 -11.85 9.07
CA SER A 50 0.41 -12.97 8.37
C SER A 50 -0.92 -13.41 9.00
N ASP A 51 -1.16 -13.10 10.27
CA ASP A 51 -2.40 -13.37 11.02
C ASP A 51 -3.24 -12.10 11.30
N VAL A 52 -2.87 -10.96 10.70
CA VAL A 52 -3.47 -9.64 10.92
C VAL A 52 -4.10 -9.13 9.64
N THR A 53 -5.30 -8.55 9.72
CA THR A 53 -5.88 -7.85 8.56
C THR A 53 -5.20 -6.51 8.35
N VAL A 54 -4.53 -6.34 7.21
CA VAL A 54 -3.86 -5.08 6.85
C VAL A 54 -4.70 -4.33 5.82
N ILE A 55 -5.05 -3.08 6.12
CA ILE A 55 -5.72 -2.16 5.20
C ILE A 55 -4.73 -1.07 4.85
N THR A 56 -4.35 -0.97 3.57
CA THR A 56 -3.36 0.01 3.11
C THR A 56 -3.99 0.99 2.13
N ILE A 57 -3.85 2.28 2.43
CA ILE A 57 -4.11 3.38 1.51
C ILE A 57 -2.76 3.77 0.93
N ALA A 58 -2.59 3.60 -0.38
CA ALA A 58 -1.32 3.87 -1.05
C ALA A 58 -1.54 4.72 -2.31
N HIS A 59 -0.67 5.70 -2.50
CA HIS A 59 -0.54 6.46 -3.74
C HIS A 59 0.40 5.75 -4.75
N ARG A 60 1.18 4.76 -4.30
CA ARG A 60 2.07 3.97 -5.15
C ARG A 60 1.41 2.65 -5.52
N VAL A 61 1.12 2.47 -6.81
CA VAL A 61 0.39 1.28 -7.27
C VAL A 61 1.22 -0.01 -7.11
N GLN A 62 2.55 0.08 -7.14
CA GLN A 62 3.46 -1.07 -6.92
C GLN A 62 3.22 -1.74 -5.57
N THR A 63 2.89 -0.96 -4.53
CA THR A 63 2.58 -1.47 -3.19
C THR A 63 1.25 -2.23 -3.14
N ILE A 64 0.34 -1.96 -4.09
CA ILE A 64 -1.04 -2.47 -4.11
C ILE A 64 -1.16 -3.79 -4.89
N VAL A 65 -0.25 -4.05 -5.83
CA VAL A 65 -0.29 -5.26 -6.68
C VAL A 65 -0.16 -6.55 -5.88
N ASP A 66 0.52 -6.49 -4.74
CA ASP A 66 0.73 -7.65 -3.87
C ASP A 66 -0.38 -7.86 -2.83
N SER A 67 -1.43 -7.03 -2.83
CA SER A 67 -2.55 -7.14 -1.91
C SER A 67 -3.48 -8.31 -2.28
N ASP A 68 -4.12 -8.92 -1.27
CA ASP A 68 -5.10 -9.99 -1.50
C ASP A 68 -6.33 -9.52 -2.31
N ARG A 69 -6.74 -8.27 -2.09
CA ARG A 69 -7.83 -7.57 -2.78
C ARG A 69 -7.53 -6.08 -2.86
N VAL A 70 -8.11 -5.42 -3.86
CA VAL A 70 -7.99 -3.98 -4.09
C VAL A 70 -9.38 -3.38 -4.15
N LEU A 71 -9.57 -2.30 -3.41
CA LEU A 71 -10.77 -1.47 -3.42
C LEU A 71 -10.45 -0.16 -4.13
N VAL A 72 -11.14 0.14 -5.23
CA VAL A 72 -11.08 1.45 -5.88
C VAL A 72 -12.32 2.23 -5.49
N MET A 73 -12.10 3.45 -5.02
CA MET A 73 -13.17 4.38 -4.65
C MET A 73 -13.14 5.62 -5.54
N ASP A 74 -14.31 6.09 -5.94
CA ASP A 74 -14.49 7.37 -6.62
C ASP A 74 -15.71 8.09 -6.03
N ASN A 75 -15.56 9.39 -5.76
CA ASN A 75 -16.62 10.24 -5.20
C ASN A 75 -17.34 9.63 -3.98
N GLY A 76 -16.57 8.99 -3.08
CA GLY A 76 -17.09 8.36 -1.86
C GLY A 76 -17.83 7.05 -2.09
N ARG A 77 -17.79 6.47 -3.30
CA ARG A 77 -18.42 5.21 -3.65
C ARG A 77 -17.37 4.17 -4.03
N MET A 78 -17.61 2.91 -3.66
CA MET A 78 -16.86 1.79 -4.20
C MET A 78 -17.25 1.61 -5.67
N ILE A 79 -16.25 1.62 -6.55
CA ILE A 79 -16.43 1.41 -7.99
C ILE A 79 -15.84 0.09 -8.46
N GLU A 80 -14.79 -0.41 -7.78
CA GLU A 80 -14.18 -1.71 -8.08
C GLU A 80 -13.74 -2.40 -6.79
N PHE A 81 -13.93 -3.72 -6.71
CA PHE A 81 -13.43 -4.53 -5.60
C PHE A 81 -13.15 -5.97 -6.05
N ASP A 82 -11.89 -6.29 -6.31
CA ASP A 82 -11.47 -7.65 -6.71
C ASP A 82 -9.97 -7.86 -6.45
N THR A 83 -9.42 -9.01 -6.82
CA THR A 83 -7.98 -9.28 -6.83
C THR A 83 -7.26 -8.35 -7.81
N PRO A 84 -6.00 -7.95 -7.53
CA PRO A 84 -5.19 -7.20 -8.49
C PRO A 84 -5.14 -7.88 -9.87
N LYS A 85 -5.02 -9.21 -9.90
CA LYS A 85 -5.01 -9.99 -11.15
C LYS A 85 -6.27 -9.80 -11.99
N ASN A 86 -7.45 -9.90 -11.39
CA ASN A 86 -8.72 -9.73 -12.11
C ASN A 86 -8.90 -8.29 -12.58
N LEU A 87 -8.56 -7.31 -11.72
CA LEU A 87 -8.66 -5.91 -12.07
C LEU A 87 -7.69 -5.53 -13.20
N LEU A 88 -6.47 -6.07 -13.22
CA LEU A 88 -5.48 -5.84 -14.29
C LEU A 88 -5.86 -6.51 -15.62
N ALA A 89 -6.57 -7.63 -15.57
CA ALA A 89 -7.03 -8.33 -16.77
C ALA A 89 -8.21 -7.62 -17.48
N ASN A 90 -8.88 -6.70 -16.80
CA ASN A 90 -9.98 -5.92 -17.34
C ASN A 90 -9.46 -4.58 -17.93
N SER A 91 -9.57 -4.39 -19.25
CA SER A 91 -9.15 -3.16 -19.91
C SER A 91 -9.95 -1.91 -19.50
N GLU A 92 -11.19 -2.10 -19.05
CA GLU A 92 -12.06 -1.02 -18.57
C GLU A 92 -11.83 -0.66 -17.10
N SER A 93 -10.95 -1.41 -16.42
CA SER A 93 -10.65 -1.22 -15.00
C SER A 93 -9.94 0.11 -14.74
N VAL A 94 -10.45 0.85 -13.76
CA VAL A 94 -9.85 2.08 -13.24
C VAL A 94 -8.52 1.73 -12.58
N PHE A 95 -8.46 0.64 -11.81
CA PHE A 95 -7.22 0.15 -11.25
C PHE A 95 -6.16 -0.15 -12.33
N ALA A 96 -6.55 -0.82 -13.42
CA ALA A 96 -5.63 -1.12 -14.51
C ALA A 96 -5.10 0.15 -15.16
N ARG A 97 -5.97 1.14 -15.43
CA ARG A 97 -5.55 2.44 -15.97
C ARG A 97 -4.56 3.15 -15.03
N LEU A 98 -4.83 3.18 -13.73
CA LEU A 98 -3.94 3.79 -12.73
C LEU A 98 -2.59 3.06 -12.67
N PHE A 99 -2.60 1.72 -12.74
CA PHE A 99 -1.38 0.92 -12.75
C PHE A 99 -0.51 1.22 -13.98
N PHE A 100 -1.11 1.25 -15.18
CA PHE A 100 -0.36 1.51 -16.40
C PHE A 100 0.09 2.98 -16.50
N GLN A 101 -0.74 3.95 -16.09
CA GLN A 101 -0.38 5.38 -16.04
C GLN A 101 0.74 5.66 -15.04
N GLY A 102 0.70 5.03 -13.86
CA GLY A 102 1.74 5.16 -12.83
C GLY A 102 3.09 4.55 -13.23
N ASN A 103 3.11 3.69 -14.26
CA ASN A 103 4.32 3.09 -14.82
C ASN A 103 4.85 3.86 -16.06
N VAL A 104 4.26 4.99 -16.47
CA VAL A 104 4.70 5.83 -17.62
C VAL A 104 5.91 6.72 -17.26
N GLN A 105 6.81 6.27 -16.38
CA GLN A 105 8.11 6.94 -16.17
C GLN A 105 9.33 6.07 -16.47
N VAL A 106 9.14 4.87 -17.04
CA VAL A 106 10.28 4.05 -17.50
C VAL A 106 9.96 3.32 -18.80
N LEU A 107 9.89 4.07 -19.91
CA LEU A 107 10.34 3.63 -21.24
C LEU A 107 10.94 4.84 -21.97
#